data_AF-A0A918LHY6-F1
#
_entry.id   AF-A0A918LHY6-F1
#
_cell.length_a   1.000
_cell.length_b   1.000
_cell.length_c   1.000
_cell.angle_alpha   90.00
_cell.angle_beta   90.00
_cell.angle_gamma   90.00
#
_symmetry.space_group_name_H-M   'P 1'
#
loop_
_entity.id
_entity.type
_entity.pdbx_description
1 polymer ?
#
loop_
_entity_poly.entity_id
_entity_poly.type
_entity_poly.pdbx_seq_one_letter_code
_entity_poly.pdbx_strand_id
1 'polypeptide(L)'
;MRSLVTVELRPAPPVRPGHAERPRRRPGTVVALALLGTSAGRVYGFSARARRPGAAGVSGGEEHVAADAEVCRDPGWLSCSDVLYTGRARQMPDAVRWLTSVMGAFPGCRLAAAPLAGGGWAVLDDVGRPAALLGPRVPADQPLLASCLYAWLVLGHEVRALDDLRVWRGA
;
A
#
# COMPACT_ATOMS: atom_id res chain seq x y z
N MET A 1 13.36 5.90 -0.79
CA MET A 1 13.05 5.79 -2.23
C MET A 1 11.76 6.59 -2.49
N ARG A 2 11.65 7.33 -3.60
CA ARG A 2 10.45 8.12 -3.95
C ARG A 2 9.76 7.53 -5.17
N SER A 3 8.43 7.50 -5.21
CA SER A 3 7.70 6.92 -6.34
C SER A 3 6.32 7.55 -6.49
N LEU A 4 5.92 7.78 -7.74
CA LEU A 4 4.52 7.94 -8.08
C LEU A 4 3.94 6.53 -8.15
N VAL A 5 2.87 6.27 -7.42
CA VAL A 5 2.25 4.94 -7.37
C VAL A 5 0.88 5.02 -7.99
N THR A 6 0.59 4.06 -8.86
CA THR A 6 -0.75 3.85 -9.38
C THR A 6 -1.26 2.53 -8.85
N VAL A 7 -2.45 2.56 -8.27
CA VAL A 7 -3.13 1.37 -7.78
C VAL A 7 -4.46 1.21 -8.51
N GLU A 8 -4.69 0.00 -8.97
CA GLU A 8 -5.95 -0.41 -9.53
C GLU A 8 -6.60 -1.42 -8.59
N LEU A 9 -7.81 -1.11 -8.12
CA LEU A 9 -8.65 -2.03 -7.36
C LEU A 9 -9.73 -2.59 -8.29
N ARG A 10 -9.89 -3.92 -8.30
CA ARG A 10 -10.99 -4.59 -9.00
C ARG A 10 -11.65 -5.61 -8.07
N PRO A 11 -12.99 -5.68 -8.02
CA PRO A 11 -13.65 -6.86 -7.49
C PRO A 11 -13.17 -8.09 -8.28
N ALA A 12 -12.71 -9.13 -7.60
CA ALA A 12 -12.40 -10.37 -8.30
C ALA A 12 -13.73 -10.96 -8.82
N PRO A 13 -13.82 -11.42 -10.08
CA PRO A 13 -15.00 -12.15 -10.52
C PRO A 13 -15.16 -13.41 -9.64
N PRO A 14 -16.40 -13.89 -9.40
CA PRO A 14 -16.61 -15.17 -8.73
C PRO A 14 -15.80 -16.24 -9.47
N VAL A 15 -14.95 -16.96 -8.74
CA VAL A 15 -13.97 -17.88 -9.31
C VAL A 15 -14.68 -18.91 -10.19
N ARG A 16 -14.59 -18.72 -11.52
CA ARG A 16 -14.69 -19.82 -12.48
C ARG A 16 -13.25 -20.17 -12.87
N PRO A 17 -12.85 -21.46 -12.82
CA PRO A 17 -11.53 -21.85 -13.27
C PRO A 17 -11.46 -21.68 -14.79
N GLY A 18 -10.82 -20.59 -15.24
CA GLY A 18 -10.63 -20.36 -16.66
C GLY A 18 -10.30 -18.91 -16.98
N HIS A 19 -9.05 -18.69 -17.38
CA HIS A 19 -8.50 -17.49 -18.02
C HIS A 19 -8.06 -16.38 -17.05
N ALA A 20 -6.85 -16.55 -16.51
CA ALA A 20 -6.06 -15.45 -15.97
C ALA A 20 -5.48 -14.63 -17.12
N GLU A 21 -5.98 -13.41 -17.30
CA GLU A 21 -5.37 -12.45 -18.22
C GLU A 21 -4.07 -11.92 -17.59
N ARG A 22 -2.92 -12.24 -18.19
CA ARG A 22 -1.61 -11.76 -17.71
C ARG A 22 -1.55 -10.23 -17.81
N PRO A 23 -1.26 -9.50 -16.74
CA PRO A 23 -0.99 -8.07 -16.86
C PRO A 23 0.27 -7.86 -17.69
N ARG A 24 0.11 -7.26 -18.88
CA ARG A 24 1.22 -6.89 -19.78
C ARG A 24 2.17 -5.95 -19.03
N ARG A 25 3.44 -6.36 -18.90
CA ARG A 25 4.53 -5.50 -18.42
C ARG A 25 4.72 -4.35 -19.41
N ARG A 26 4.59 -3.10 -18.94
CA ARG A 26 4.99 -1.92 -19.72
C ARG A 26 6.42 -1.52 -19.32
N PRO A 27 7.29 -1.16 -20.28
CA PRO A 27 8.63 -0.65 -19.98
C PRO A 27 8.54 0.63 -19.13
N GLY A 28 9.40 0.74 -18.10
CA GLY A 28 9.44 1.88 -17.17
C GLY A 28 8.82 1.65 -15.78
N THR A 29 8.17 0.50 -15.54
CA THR A 29 7.71 0.10 -14.20
C THR A 29 8.86 -0.50 -13.41
N VAL A 30 9.20 0.07 -12.26
CA VAL A 30 10.36 -0.39 -11.44
C VAL A 30 9.92 -1.46 -10.44
N VAL A 31 8.69 -1.37 -9.91
CA VAL A 31 8.13 -2.35 -8.97
C VAL A 31 6.63 -2.53 -9.24
N ALA A 32 6.16 -3.77 -9.26
CA ALA A 32 4.73 -4.11 -9.36
C ALA A 32 4.36 -5.11 -8.26
N LEU A 33 3.19 -4.93 -7.66
CA LEU A 33 2.61 -5.81 -6.65
C LEU A 33 1.20 -6.17 -7.04
N ALA A 34 0.85 -7.44 -6.89
CA ALA A 34 -0.53 -7.90 -6.94
C ALA A 34 -0.91 -8.54 -5.61
N LEU A 35 -2.04 -8.10 -5.04
CA LEU A 35 -2.60 -8.67 -3.80
C LEU A 35 -4.00 -9.19 -4.05
N LEU A 36 -4.39 -10.19 -3.26
CA LEU A 36 -5.79 -10.55 -3.06
C LEU A 36 -6.16 -10.22 -1.62
N GLY A 37 -7.22 -9.44 -1.44
CA GLY A 37 -7.81 -9.17 -0.14
C GLY A 37 -9.22 -9.74 -0.05
N THR A 38 -9.65 -10.10 1.15
CA THR A 38 -11.05 -10.43 1.42
C THR A 38 -11.66 -9.42 2.37
N SER A 39 -12.90 -9.01 2.11
CA SER A 39 -13.67 -8.13 2.99
C SER A 39 -15.12 -8.55 2.95
N ALA A 40 -15.71 -8.85 4.11
CA ALA A 40 -17.12 -9.26 4.24
C ALA A 40 -17.50 -10.40 3.27
N GLY A 41 -16.61 -11.40 3.15
CA GLY A 41 -16.81 -12.57 2.27
C GLY A 41 -16.62 -12.31 0.78
N ARG A 42 -16.24 -11.09 0.37
CA ARG A 42 -15.94 -10.75 -1.03
C ARG A 42 -14.44 -10.70 -1.26
N VAL A 43 -13.99 -11.11 -2.44
CA VAL A 43 -12.57 -11.11 -2.85
C VAL A 43 -12.30 -9.89 -3.74
N TYR A 44 -11.21 -9.19 -3.44
CA TYR A 44 -10.74 -8.00 -4.15
C TYR A 44 -9.32 -8.22 -4.65
N GLY A 45 -9.07 -7.84 -5.91
CA GLY A 45 -7.73 -7.80 -6.50
C GLY A 45 -7.15 -6.40 -6.44
N PHE A 46 -5.94 -6.27 -5.92
CA PHE A 46 -5.15 -5.04 -5.93
C PHE A 46 -4.00 -5.20 -6.90
N SER A 47 -3.79 -4.22 -7.77
CA SER A 47 -2.62 -4.14 -8.64
C SER A 47 -1.95 -2.79 -8.46
N ALA A 48 -0.80 -2.77 -7.79
CA ALA A 48 -0.02 -1.55 -7.57
C ALA A 48 1.23 -1.54 -8.45
N ARG A 49 1.58 -0.36 -8.97
CA ARG A 49 2.78 -0.13 -9.77
C ARG A 49 3.46 1.16 -9.32
N ALA A 50 4.72 1.07 -8.92
CA ALA A 50 5.56 2.24 -8.68
C ALA A 50 6.31 2.63 -9.96
N ARG A 51 6.26 3.92 -10.26
CA ARG A 51 7.02 4.57 -11.33
C ARG A 51 7.89 5.68 -10.75
N ARG A 52 8.99 5.97 -11.45
CA ARG A 52 9.80 7.15 -11.13
C ARG A 52 9.01 8.41 -11.49
N PRO A 53 9.14 9.50 -10.71
CA PRO A 53 8.58 10.79 -11.08
C PRO A 53 9.07 11.21 -12.47
N GLY A 54 8.15 11.73 -13.31
CA GLY A 54 8.46 12.15 -14.70
C GLY A 54 8.28 11.09 -15.79
N ALA A 55 7.93 9.85 -15.44
CA ALA A 55 7.52 8.84 -16.43
C ALA A 55 6.08 9.11 -16.91
N ALA A 56 5.81 8.92 -18.20
CA ALA A 56 4.48 9.13 -18.78
C ALA A 56 3.40 8.29 -18.05
N GLY A 57 2.30 8.96 -17.67
CA GLY A 57 1.21 8.37 -16.90
C GLY A 57 0.48 7.25 -17.65
N VAL A 58 -0.10 6.33 -16.88
CA VAL A 58 -1.05 5.33 -17.39
C VAL A 58 -2.40 5.69 -16.81
N SER A 59 -3.32 6.12 -17.67
CA SER A 59 -4.71 6.42 -17.30
C SER A 59 -5.43 5.17 -16.79
N GLY A 60 -6.26 5.32 -15.75
CA GLY A 60 -7.23 4.32 -15.31
C GLY A 60 -7.08 3.77 -13.88
N GLY A 61 -6.22 4.33 -13.03
CA GLY A 61 -6.07 3.92 -11.63
C GLY A 61 -5.98 5.11 -10.68
N GLU A 62 -6.06 4.82 -9.39
CA GLU A 62 -5.83 5.81 -8.32
C GLU A 62 -4.33 6.15 -8.31
N GLU A 63 -3.99 7.42 -8.46
CA GLU A 63 -2.61 7.92 -8.47
C GLU A 63 -2.35 8.73 -7.21
N HIS A 64 -1.28 8.39 -6.51
CA HIS A 64 -0.84 9.09 -5.31
C HIS A 64 0.68 9.08 -5.18
N VAL A 65 1.16 9.92 -4.27
CA VAL A 65 2.57 10.00 -3.91
C VAL A 65 2.86 9.13 -2.70
N ALA A 66 3.84 8.24 -2.85
CA ALA A 66 4.35 7.42 -1.75
C ALA A 66 5.86 7.62 -1.55
N ALA A 67 6.29 7.73 -0.29
CA ALA A 67 7.69 7.87 0.06
C ALA A 67 8.09 7.03 1.29
N ASP A 68 9.30 6.48 1.24
CA ASP A 68 9.94 5.96 2.44
C ASP A 68 10.44 7.14 3.28
N ALA A 69 9.86 7.34 4.47
CA ALA A 69 10.12 8.49 5.33
C ALA A 69 11.51 8.47 5.99
N GLU A 70 12.19 7.31 6.03
CA GLU A 70 13.54 7.20 6.61
C GLU A 70 14.64 7.31 5.55
N VAL A 71 14.31 7.00 4.30
CA VAL A 71 15.27 7.04 3.18
C VAL A 71 15.13 8.32 2.35
N CYS A 72 13.93 8.89 2.24
CA CYS A 72 13.73 10.14 1.49
C CYS A 72 14.41 11.32 2.20
N ARG A 73 15.23 12.07 1.46
CA ARG A 73 15.96 13.25 1.97
C ARG A 73 15.37 14.58 1.51
N ASP A 74 14.29 14.53 0.74
CA ASP A 74 13.64 15.70 0.14
C ASP A 74 12.41 16.08 0.98
N PRO A 75 12.48 17.16 1.77
CA PRO A 75 11.39 17.55 2.67
C PRO A 75 10.12 17.96 1.91
N GLY A 76 10.26 18.55 0.71
CA GLY A 76 9.11 18.92 -0.11
C GLY A 76 8.32 17.70 -0.54
N TRP A 77 9.01 16.64 -0.92
CA TRP A 77 8.36 15.37 -1.26
C TRP A 77 7.67 14.71 -0.06
N LEU A 78 8.30 14.71 1.11
CA LEU A 78 7.70 14.15 2.32
C LEU A 78 6.41 14.89 2.70
N SER A 79 6.41 16.22 2.62
CA SER A 79 5.23 17.04 2.91
C SER A 79 4.08 16.86 1.91
N CYS A 80 4.38 16.46 0.67
CA CYS A 80 3.40 16.20 -0.37
C CYS A 80 3.02 14.71 -0.52
N SER A 81 3.52 13.83 0.34
CA SER A 81 3.24 12.40 0.22
C SER A 81 1.91 12.04 0.86
N ASP A 82 1.01 11.44 0.08
CA ASP A 82 -0.24 10.86 0.60
C ASP A 82 0.05 9.63 1.46
N VAL A 83 1.09 8.87 1.10
CA VAL A 83 1.50 7.65 1.79
C VAL A 83 2.95 7.74 2.26
N LEU A 84 3.15 7.57 3.56
CA LEU A 84 4.50 7.46 4.15
C LEU A 84 4.72 6.07 4.71
N TYR A 85 5.84 5.46 4.36
CA TYR A 85 6.20 4.13 4.86
C TYR A 85 7.65 4.07 5.31
N THR A 86 8.02 2.94 5.88
CA THR A 86 9.40 2.60 6.25
C THR A 86 9.65 1.15 5.86
N GLY A 87 10.82 0.85 5.30
CA GLY A 87 11.25 -0.53 5.06
C GLY A 87 11.77 -1.24 6.32
N ARG A 88 11.93 -0.53 7.44
CA ARG A 88 12.54 -1.09 8.66
C ARG A 88 11.50 -1.81 9.51
N ALA A 89 11.72 -3.09 9.80
CA ALA A 89 10.87 -3.83 10.73
C ALA A 89 11.03 -3.32 12.17
N ARG A 90 9.91 -3.20 12.90
CA ARG A 90 9.87 -2.72 14.30
C ARG A 90 9.00 -3.60 15.19
N GLN A 91 9.21 -3.52 16.50
CA GLN A 91 8.24 -4.07 17.46
C GLN A 91 6.96 -3.23 17.45
N MET A 92 5.82 -3.83 17.81
CA MET A 92 4.51 -3.17 17.72
C MET A 92 4.47 -1.79 18.43
N PRO A 93 4.95 -1.65 19.69
CA PRO A 93 4.91 -0.34 20.36
C PRO A 93 5.75 0.72 19.63
N ASP A 94 6.87 0.31 19.04
CA ASP A 94 7.78 1.21 18.32
C ASP A 94 7.21 1.60 16.96
N ALA A 95 6.52 0.67 16.29
CA ALA A 95 5.81 0.93 15.04
C ALA A 95 4.70 1.95 15.27
N VAL A 96 3.87 1.78 16.31
CA VAL A 96 2.80 2.73 16.65
C VAL A 96 3.37 4.12 16.94
N ARG A 97 4.42 4.22 17.78
CA ARG A 97 5.06 5.52 18.05
C ARG A 97 5.60 6.18 16.79
N TRP A 98 6.24 5.41 15.92
CA TRP A 98 6.74 5.91 14.64
C TRP A 98 5.60 6.41 13.74
N LEU A 99 4.53 5.63 13.60
CA LEU A 99 3.35 6.00 12.79
C LEU A 99 2.73 7.31 13.27
N THR A 100 2.48 7.45 14.58
CA THR A 100 1.94 8.68 15.15
C THR A 100 2.87 9.87 14.94
N SER A 101 4.18 9.68 15.12
CA SER A 101 5.17 10.74 14.89
C SER A 101 5.20 11.20 13.43
N VAL A 102 5.14 10.27 12.47
CA VAL A 102 5.18 10.60 11.04
C VAL A 102 3.89 11.29 10.60
N MET A 103 2.73 10.79 11.00
CA MET A 103 1.44 11.43 10.70
C MET A 103 1.36 12.84 11.32
N GLY A 104 1.90 13.04 12.52
CA GLY A 104 1.96 14.37 13.15
C GLY A 104 2.96 15.33 12.49
N ALA A 105 4.06 14.82 11.94
CA ALA A 105 5.09 15.63 11.29
C ALA A 105 4.72 16.03 9.85
N PHE A 106 3.89 15.24 9.17
CA PHE A 106 3.54 15.45 7.76
C PHE A 106 2.02 15.48 7.57
N PRO A 107 1.37 16.66 7.70
CA PRO A 107 -0.09 16.79 7.60
C PRO A 107 -0.70 16.40 6.25
N GLY A 108 0.11 16.32 5.18
CA GLY A 108 -0.31 15.81 3.87
C GLY A 108 -0.41 14.27 3.82
N CYS A 109 0.17 13.56 4.79
CA CYS A 109 0.13 12.11 4.88
C CYS A 109 -1.24 11.64 5.33
N ARG A 110 -1.87 10.82 4.50
CA ARG A 110 -3.19 10.24 4.75
C ARG A 110 -3.13 8.80 5.24
N LEU A 111 -2.03 8.11 4.96
CA LEU A 111 -1.76 6.76 5.47
C LEU A 111 -0.28 6.57 5.76
N ALA A 112 0.04 6.09 6.96
CA ALA A 112 1.37 5.64 7.32
C ALA A 112 1.41 4.11 7.52
N ALA A 113 2.50 3.46 7.14
CA ALA A 113 2.66 2.01 7.29
C ALA A 113 4.09 1.58 7.68
N ALA A 114 4.20 0.59 8.56
CA ALA A 114 5.47 0.03 8.99
C ALA A 114 5.40 -1.51 9.12
N PRO A 115 6.42 -2.26 8.65
CA PRO A 115 6.48 -3.69 8.85
C PRO A 115 6.79 -4.02 10.32
N LEU A 116 6.22 -5.13 10.80
CA LEU A 116 6.43 -5.61 12.16
C LEU A 116 7.47 -6.72 12.19
N ALA A 117 8.31 -6.73 13.23
CA ALA A 117 9.33 -7.74 13.45
C ALA A 117 8.75 -9.15 13.64
N GLY A 118 7.52 -9.25 14.17
CA GLY A 118 6.76 -10.50 14.27
C GLY A 118 6.01 -10.90 12.99
N GLY A 119 6.20 -10.16 11.89
CA GLY A 119 5.46 -10.32 10.64
C GLY A 119 4.20 -9.46 10.57
N GLY A 120 3.73 -9.24 9.34
CA GLY A 120 2.61 -8.33 9.06
C GLY A 120 3.02 -6.87 9.12
N TRP A 121 2.00 -6.00 9.12
CA TRP A 121 2.17 -4.56 9.01
C TRP A 121 1.27 -3.82 10.01
N ALA A 122 1.80 -2.75 10.59
CA ALA A 122 1.03 -1.76 11.34
C ALA A 122 0.72 -0.57 10.43
N VAL A 123 -0.49 -0.04 10.53
CA VAL A 123 -1.01 1.03 9.68
C VAL A 123 -1.71 2.08 10.53
N LEU A 124 -1.64 3.34 10.11
CA LEU A 124 -2.37 4.45 10.71
C LEU A 124 -2.94 5.33 9.60
N ASP A 125 -4.24 5.61 9.67
CA ASP A 125 -4.93 6.51 8.72
C ASP A 125 -5.13 7.93 9.31
N ASP A 126 -5.51 8.88 8.45
CA ASP A 126 -5.76 10.29 8.80
C ASP A 126 -6.97 10.52 9.72
N VAL A 127 -7.86 9.53 9.84
CA VAL A 127 -8.97 9.54 10.80
C VAL A 127 -8.47 9.24 12.22
N GLY A 128 -7.17 8.99 12.39
CA GLY A 128 -6.53 8.73 13.69
C GLY A 128 -6.99 7.41 14.31
N ARG A 129 -7.62 6.54 13.52
CA ARG A 129 -8.03 5.22 13.97
C ARG A 129 -6.80 4.33 13.83
N PRO A 130 -6.25 3.75 14.91
CA PRO A 130 -5.16 2.80 14.79
C PRO A 130 -5.66 1.63 13.93
N ALA A 131 -5.21 1.57 12.69
CA ALA A 131 -5.67 0.62 11.72
C ALA A 131 -4.81 -0.65 11.84
N ALA A 132 -5.44 -1.67 12.40
CA ALA A 132 -5.32 -3.09 12.07
C ALA A 132 -3.93 -3.64 11.69
N LEU A 133 -3.50 -4.65 12.46
CA LEU A 133 -2.52 -5.63 12.03
C LEU A 133 -3.04 -6.31 10.75
N LEU A 134 -2.47 -5.98 9.59
CA LEU A 134 -2.77 -6.73 8.38
C LEU A 134 -1.84 -7.93 8.31
N GLY A 135 -2.46 -9.09 8.12
CA GLY A 135 -1.93 -10.41 8.46
C GLY A 135 -0.52 -10.74 7.91
N PRO A 136 0.12 -11.78 8.48
CA PRO A 136 1.55 -12.11 8.30
C PRO A 136 1.96 -12.53 6.87
N ARG A 137 1.03 -12.50 5.91
CA ARG A 137 1.18 -13.09 4.57
C ARG A 137 1.67 -12.11 3.50
N VAL A 138 1.88 -10.85 3.86
CA VAL A 138 2.56 -9.87 3.00
C VAL A 138 3.98 -9.62 3.55
N PRO A 139 5.03 -9.88 2.76
CA PRO A 139 6.42 -9.66 3.16
C PRO A 139 6.69 -8.23 3.66
N ALA A 140 7.62 -8.10 4.61
CA ALA A 140 8.03 -6.82 5.18
C ALA A 140 8.78 -5.90 4.19
N ASP A 141 9.32 -6.46 3.12
CA ASP A 141 10.04 -5.76 2.06
C ASP A 141 9.12 -5.26 0.93
N GLN A 142 7.79 -5.27 1.14
CA GLN A 142 6.81 -4.93 0.13
C GLN A 142 6.17 -3.54 0.36
N PRO A 143 6.85 -2.43 -0.02
CA PRO A 143 6.39 -1.07 0.27
C PRO A 143 5.10 -0.67 -0.46
N LEU A 144 4.78 -1.36 -1.57
CA LEU A 144 3.53 -1.13 -2.32
C LEU A 144 2.28 -1.59 -1.56
N LEU A 145 2.43 -2.33 -0.46
CA LEU A 145 1.28 -2.66 0.40
C LEU A 145 0.60 -1.39 0.91
N ALA A 146 1.37 -0.42 1.41
CA ALA A 146 0.83 0.82 1.96
C ALA A 146 -0.04 1.55 0.92
N SER A 147 0.43 1.59 -0.33
CA SER A 147 -0.33 2.13 -1.45
C SER A 147 -1.62 1.36 -1.76
N CYS A 148 -1.61 0.02 -1.71
CA CYS A 148 -2.83 -0.77 -1.88
C CYS A 148 -3.89 -0.46 -0.81
N LEU A 149 -3.46 -0.23 0.42
CA LEU A 149 -4.35 0.11 1.54
C LEU A 149 -4.87 1.53 1.43
N TYR A 150 -4.05 2.46 0.94
CA TYR A 150 -4.50 3.82 0.68
C TYR A 150 -5.59 3.85 -0.41
N ALA A 151 -5.41 3.11 -1.51
CA ALA A 151 -6.43 3.00 -2.54
C ALA A 151 -7.75 2.40 -2.02
N TRP A 152 -7.68 1.45 -1.06
CA TRP A 152 -8.85 0.91 -0.38
C TRP A 152 -9.61 1.99 0.41
N LEU A 153 -8.87 2.82 1.16
CA LEU A 153 -9.43 3.96 1.92
C LEU A 153 -10.07 5.00 1.00
N VAL A 154 -9.41 5.37 -0.09
CA VAL A 154 -9.92 6.37 -1.06
C VAL A 154 -11.26 5.94 -1.67
N LEU A 155 -11.49 4.63 -1.80
CA LEU A 155 -12.76 4.08 -2.29
C LEU A 155 -13.86 4.01 -1.21
N GLY A 156 -13.62 4.58 -0.03
CA GLY A 156 -14.58 4.67 1.07
C GLY A 156 -14.67 3.41 1.92
N HIS A 157 -13.72 2.48 1.78
CA HIS A 157 -13.65 1.31 2.63
C HIS A 157 -12.75 1.56 3.84
N GLU A 158 -12.98 0.84 4.94
CA GLU A 158 -12.12 0.91 6.12
C GLU A 158 -11.05 -0.19 6.05
N VAL A 159 -9.80 0.11 6.45
CA VAL A 159 -8.71 -0.90 6.45
C VAL A 159 -9.06 -2.11 7.32
N ARG A 160 -9.73 -1.90 8.47
CA ARG A 160 -10.20 -2.96 9.36
C ARG A 160 -11.25 -3.89 8.76
N ALA A 161 -11.87 -3.52 7.63
CA ALA A 161 -12.81 -4.38 6.93
C ALA A 161 -12.11 -5.47 6.11
N LEU A 162 -10.78 -5.40 5.95
CA LEU A 162 -10.00 -6.46 5.31
C LEU A 162 -9.77 -7.62 6.28
N ASP A 163 -10.37 -8.76 5.98
CA ASP A 163 -10.28 -10.01 6.75
C ASP A 163 -8.97 -10.78 6.48
N ASP A 164 -8.47 -10.74 5.24
CA ASP A 164 -7.22 -11.36 4.80
C ASP A 164 -6.62 -10.52 3.68
N LEU A 165 -5.29 -10.55 3.59
CA LEU A 165 -4.54 -9.91 2.51
C LEU A 165 -3.28 -10.71 2.23
N ARG A 166 -3.08 -11.10 0.97
CA ARG A 166 -1.95 -11.94 0.56
C ARG A 166 -1.41 -11.56 -0.81
N VAL A 167 -0.13 -11.82 -1.03
CA VAL A 167 0.49 -11.65 -2.33
C VAL A 167 -0.09 -12.65 -3.32
N TRP A 168 -0.62 -12.13 -4.44
CA TRP A 168 -1.02 -12.97 -5.55
C TRP A 168 0.18 -13.24 -6.44
N ARG A 169 0.74 -14.44 -6.31
CA ARG A 169 1.70 -14.98 -7.27
C ARG A 169 0.87 -15.70 -8.32
N GLY A 170 0.67 -15.05 -9.48
CA GLY A 170 0.06 -15.73 -10.62
C GLY A 170 0.81 -17.04 -10.90
N ALA A 171 0.07 -18.13 -11.10
CA ALA A 171 0.62 -19.38 -11.63
C ALA A 171 1.08 -19.18 -13.08
#